data_AF-A0A5D0S6E3-F1
#
_entry.id   AF-A0A5D0S6E3-F1
#
_cell.length_a   1.000
_cell.length_b   1.000
_cell.length_c   1.000
_cell.angle_alpha   90.00
_cell.angle_beta   90.00
_cell.angle_gamma   90.00
#
_symmetry.space_group_name_H-M   'P 1'
#
loop_
_entity.id
_entity.type
_entity.pdbx_description
1 polymer ?
#
loop_
_entity_poly.entity_id
_entity_poly.type
_entity_poly.pdbx_seq_one_letter_code
_entity_poly.pdbx_strand_id
1 'polypeptide(L)'
;MRTRWITPRGRSDAGYSEGAVLMANNVTPFLTFTGQGRDALELYAAVFPNAEVEQRTEFGPGEDGVEGTLRQAVLKIGKGRVRLIDTPHRTGFHFSSAMSLFVDCDSAQDVDTIAAALSEGGETLMPADTYDFAERFAWVADPFGVNWQLSYGART
;
A
#
# COMPACT_ATOMS: atom_id res chain seq x y z
N MET A 1 -9.91 -18.17 21.60
CA MET A 1 -10.41 -17.82 20.26
C MET A 1 -9.57 -18.55 19.22
N ARG A 2 -10.17 -19.38 18.36
CA ARG A 2 -9.45 -20.08 17.28
C ARG A 2 -9.77 -19.40 15.95
N THR A 3 -8.77 -18.77 15.34
CA THR A 3 -8.87 -18.22 13.99
C THR A 3 -9.05 -19.39 13.01
N ARG A 4 -10.23 -19.52 12.39
CA ARG A 4 -10.42 -20.45 11.26
C ARG A 4 -9.80 -19.81 10.03
N TRP A 5 -8.64 -20.30 9.61
CA TRP A 5 -8.14 -20.05 8.26
C TRP A 5 -9.03 -20.77 7.25
N ILE A 6 -9.36 -20.09 6.15
CA ILE A 6 -10.09 -20.70 5.03
C ILE A 6 -9.15 -21.73 4.40
N THR A 7 -9.46 -23.02 4.57
CA THR A 7 -8.75 -24.09 3.88
C THR A 7 -9.18 -24.08 2.41
N PRO A 8 -8.26 -23.92 1.43
CA PRO A 8 -8.60 -24.12 0.04
C PRO A 8 -9.11 -25.55 -0.17
N ARG A 9 -10.27 -25.74 -0.81
CA ARG A 9 -10.72 -27.10 -1.18
C ARG A 9 -9.84 -27.60 -2.33
N GLY A 10 -9.27 -28.80 -2.17
CA GLY A 10 -8.80 -29.61 -3.31
C GLY A 10 -7.31 -29.61 -3.62
N ARG A 11 -6.40 -29.44 -2.64
CA ARG A 11 -4.98 -29.74 -2.89
C ARG A 11 -4.75 -31.25 -2.71
N SER A 12 -4.65 -31.99 -3.81
CA SER A 12 -4.02 -33.30 -3.80
C SER A 12 -2.54 -33.13 -3.46
N ASP A 13 -1.95 -34.11 -2.76
CA ASP A 13 -0.51 -34.22 -2.51
C ASP A 13 0.21 -34.42 -3.86
N ALA A 14 0.46 -33.31 -4.56
CA ALA A 14 1.39 -33.29 -5.67
C ALA A 14 2.80 -33.20 -5.06
N GLY A 15 3.50 -34.33 -5.07
CA GLY A 15 4.91 -34.40 -4.72
C GLY A 15 5.70 -33.36 -5.52
N TYR A 16 6.55 -32.61 -4.83
CA TYR A 16 7.45 -31.66 -5.47
C TYR A 16 8.45 -32.46 -6.32
N SER A 17 8.25 -32.47 -7.63
CA SER A 17 9.23 -33.02 -8.57
C SER A 17 10.51 -32.19 -8.49
N GLU A 18 11.62 -32.86 -8.17
CA GLU A 18 12.97 -32.31 -8.15
C GLU A 18 13.27 -31.75 -9.56
N GLY A 19 13.34 -30.42 -9.70
CA GLY A 19 13.72 -29.76 -10.95
C GLY A 19 12.82 -28.63 -11.47
N ALA A 20 11.68 -28.32 -10.84
CA ALA A 20 10.93 -27.12 -11.18
C ALA A 20 11.58 -25.89 -10.54
N VAL A 21 12.25 -25.04 -11.34
CA VAL A 21 12.73 -23.75 -10.85
C VAL A 21 11.51 -22.88 -10.58
N LEU A 22 11.25 -22.56 -9.31
CA LEU A 22 10.14 -21.69 -8.91
C LEU A 22 10.43 -20.26 -9.37
N MET A 23 9.72 -19.79 -10.40
CA MET A 23 9.87 -18.44 -10.95
C MET A 23 8.73 -17.54 -10.48
N ALA A 24 9.08 -16.38 -9.92
CA ALA A 24 8.16 -15.29 -9.64
C ALA A 24 8.63 -14.04 -10.39
N ASN A 25 7.72 -13.34 -11.08
CA ASN A 25 8.07 -12.20 -11.93
C ASN A 25 8.07 -10.86 -11.16
N ASN A 26 7.37 -10.77 -10.04
CA ASN A 26 7.33 -9.56 -9.19
C ASN A 26 6.79 -9.87 -7.78
N VAL A 27 7.13 -9.02 -6.81
CA VAL A 27 6.49 -8.94 -5.50
C VAL A 27 5.82 -7.57 -5.40
N THR A 28 4.56 -7.52 -4.96
CA THR A 28 3.78 -6.28 -4.94
C THR A 28 3.14 -6.10 -3.56
N PRO A 29 3.35 -4.97 -2.88
CA PRO A 29 2.64 -4.65 -1.66
C PRO A 29 1.13 -4.72 -1.86
N PHE A 30 0.43 -5.25 -0.85
CA PHE A 30 -1.01 -5.43 -0.88
C PHE A 30 -1.62 -4.86 0.40
N LEU A 31 -2.30 -3.74 0.26
CA LEU A 31 -2.93 -2.99 1.34
C LEU A 31 -4.38 -3.46 1.49
N THR A 32 -4.74 -3.89 2.69
CA THR A 32 -6.10 -4.33 3.02
C THR A 32 -6.72 -3.35 4.01
N PHE A 33 -7.74 -2.62 3.56
CA PHE A 33 -8.49 -1.65 4.34
C PHE A 33 -9.82 -2.24 4.81
N THR A 34 -10.51 -1.55 5.72
CA THR A 34 -11.85 -1.91 6.23
C THR A 34 -12.88 -0.82 5.91
N GLY A 35 -13.05 -0.53 4.62
CA GLY A 35 -14.04 0.42 4.10
C GLY A 35 -13.45 1.78 3.69
N GLN A 36 -12.13 1.95 3.74
CA GLN A 36 -11.43 3.20 3.45
C GLN A 36 -10.53 3.09 2.20
N GLY A 37 -10.49 1.92 1.54
CA GLY A 37 -9.57 1.67 0.44
C GLY A 37 -9.80 2.57 -0.78
N ARG A 38 -11.06 2.97 -1.03
CA ARG A 38 -11.39 3.91 -2.11
C ARG A 38 -10.81 5.30 -1.83
N ASP A 39 -11.05 5.82 -0.63
CA ASP A 39 -10.60 7.16 -0.25
C ASP A 39 -9.06 7.22 -0.19
N ALA A 40 -8.42 6.13 0.25
CA ALA A 40 -6.96 5.96 0.18
C ALA A 40 -6.44 5.96 -1.27
N LEU A 41 -7.08 5.19 -2.17
CA LEU A 41 -6.72 5.18 -3.58
C LEU A 41 -6.81 6.58 -4.21
N GLU A 42 -7.86 7.33 -3.88
CA GLU A 42 -8.09 8.68 -4.39
C GLU A 42 -7.06 9.68 -3.84
N LEU A 43 -6.73 9.60 -2.54
CA LEU A 43 -5.63 10.38 -1.96
C LEU A 43 -4.32 10.10 -2.68
N TYR A 44 -3.94 8.82 -2.84
CA TYR A 44 -2.66 8.45 -3.44
C TYR A 44 -2.58 8.88 -4.91
N ALA A 45 -3.66 8.73 -5.67
CA ALA A 45 -3.70 9.20 -7.05
C ALA A 45 -3.60 10.73 -7.17
N ALA A 46 -4.09 11.48 -6.17
CA ALA A 46 -4.00 12.94 -6.15
C ALA A 46 -2.61 13.43 -5.69
N VAL A 47 -2.00 12.76 -4.72
CA VAL A 47 -0.69 13.15 -4.15
C VAL A 47 0.45 12.92 -5.14
N PHE A 48 0.40 11.85 -5.92
CA PHE A 48 1.46 11.46 -6.84
C PHE A 48 1.06 11.82 -8.29
N PRO A 49 1.63 12.86 -8.92
CA PRO A 49 1.21 13.30 -10.26
C PRO A 49 1.45 12.26 -11.37
N ASN A 50 2.39 11.34 -11.15
CA ASN A 50 2.72 10.24 -12.05
C ASN A 50 2.01 8.94 -11.67
N ALA A 51 1.00 9.00 -10.80
CA ALA A 51 0.21 7.85 -10.44
C ALA A 51 -0.83 7.52 -11.51
N GLU A 52 -1.07 6.23 -11.70
CA GLU A 52 -2.03 5.69 -12.66
C GLU A 52 -2.85 4.59 -11.98
N VAL A 53 -4.17 4.74 -11.98
CA VAL A 53 -5.08 3.68 -11.54
C VAL A 53 -5.27 2.70 -12.70
N GLU A 54 -4.42 1.67 -12.75
CA GLU A 54 -4.44 0.67 -13.83
C GLU A 54 -5.67 -0.25 -13.75
N GLN A 55 -6.18 -0.49 -12.54
CA GLN A 55 -7.38 -1.30 -12.31
C GLN A 55 -8.15 -0.75 -11.12
N ARG A 56 -9.48 -0.70 -11.23
CA ARG A 56 -10.41 -0.42 -10.11
C ARG A 56 -11.69 -1.22 -10.33
N THR A 57 -12.11 -1.93 -9.30
CA THR A 57 -13.43 -2.56 -9.22
C THR A 57 -14.01 -2.33 -7.83
N GLU A 58 -15.31 -2.12 -7.78
CA GLU A 58 -16.06 -1.87 -6.56
C GLU A 58 -17.05 -3.01 -6.31
N PHE A 59 -17.50 -3.13 -5.07
CA PHE A 59 -18.57 -4.06 -4.73
C PHE A 59 -19.91 -3.58 -5.30
N GLY A 60 -20.60 -4.47 -6.01
CA GLY A 60 -21.94 -4.21 -6.53
C GLY A 60 -23.06 -4.56 -5.54
N PRO A 61 -24.33 -4.25 -5.90
CA PRO A 61 -25.48 -4.61 -5.07
C PRO A 61 -25.57 -6.12 -4.83
N GLY A 62 -25.72 -6.53 -3.57
CA GLY A 62 -25.88 -7.93 -3.18
C GLY A 62 -24.61 -8.78 -3.18
N GLU A 63 -23.43 -8.18 -3.38
CA GLU A 63 -22.15 -8.84 -3.16
C GLU A 63 -21.79 -8.91 -1.66
N ASP A 64 -20.75 -9.68 -1.31
CA ASP A 64 -20.34 -9.90 0.08
C ASP A 64 -19.76 -8.64 0.76
N GLY A 65 -19.37 -7.64 -0.02
CA GLY A 65 -18.86 -6.34 0.45
C GLY A 65 -19.92 -5.25 0.51
N VAL A 66 -19.57 -4.15 1.18
CA VAL A 66 -20.43 -2.97 1.21
C VAL A 66 -20.46 -2.35 -0.19
N GLU A 67 -21.65 -2.16 -0.75
CA GLU A 67 -21.82 -1.59 -2.08
C GLU A 67 -21.05 -0.26 -2.23
N GLY A 68 -20.29 -0.13 -3.32
CA GLY A 68 -19.48 1.06 -3.63
C GLY A 68 -18.14 1.15 -2.90
N THR A 69 -17.79 0.21 -2.02
CA THR A 69 -16.42 0.12 -1.46
C THR A 69 -15.48 -0.62 -2.41
N LEU A 70 -14.18 -0.48 -2.17
CA LEU A 70 -13.17 -0.94 -3.11
C LEU A 70 -13.03 -2.46 -3.06
N ARG A 71 -13.50 -3.17 -4.08
CA ARG A 71 -13.27 -4.62 -4.18
C ARG A 71 -11.82 -4.94 -4.50
N GLN A 72 -11.24 -4.21 -5.46
CA GLN A 72 -9.82 -4.30 -5.81
C GLN A 72 -9.38 -3.08 -6.62
N ALA A 73 -8.18 -2.58 -6.34
CA ALA A 73 -7.45 -1.71 -7.25
C ALA A 73 -5.97 -2.09 -7.40
N VAL A 74 -5.40 -1.62 -8.49
CA VAL A 74 -3.95 -1.55 -8.73
C VAL A 74 -3.61 -0.09 -9.00
N LEU A 75 -2.82 0.50 -8.10
CA LEU A 75 -2.24 1.82 -8.28
C LEU A 75 -0.78 1.65 -8.71
N LYS A 76 -0.41 2.27 -9.81
CA LYS A 76 0.97 2.40 -10.25
C LYS A 76 1.48 3.79 -9.87
N ILE A 77 2.67 3.85 -9.28
CA ILE A 77 3.38 5.10 -8.97
C ILE A 77 4.77 4.96 -9.57
N GLY A 78 5.06 5.73 -10.63
CA GLY A 78 6.27 5.54 -11.43
C GLY A 78 6.36 4.11 -12.00
N LYS A 79 7.38 3.35 -11.58
CA LYS A 79 7.57 1.92 -11.97
C LYS A 79 6.98 0.93 -10.95
N GLY A 80 6.67 1.39 -9.74
CA GLY A 80 6.14 0.58 -8.66
C GLY A 80 4.63 0.35 -8.77
N ARG A 81 4.14 -0.72 -8.15
CA ARG A 81 2.71 -1.01 -8.02
C ARG A 81 2.35 -1.29 -6.58
N VAL A 82 1.15 -0.91 -6.20
CA VAL A 82 0.51 -1.25 -4.93
C VAL A 82 -0.89 -1.78 -5.24
N ARG A 83 -1.27 -2.86 -4.57
CA ARG A 83 -2.63 -3.41 -4.63
C ARG A 83 -3.42 -2.97 -3.41
N LEU A 84 -4.70 -2.65 -3.60
CA LEU A 84 -5.58 -2.18 -2.55
C LEU A 84 -6.91 -2.94 -2.59
N ILE A 85 -7.46 -3.28 -1.42
CA ILE A 85 -8.84 -3.78 -1.27
C ILE A 85 -9.49 -3.19 -0.01
N ASP A 86 -10.81 -3.23 0.03
CA ASP A 86 -11.60 -3.25 1.25
C ASP A 86 -12.03 -4.69 1.54
N THR A 87 -11.78 -5.16 2.76
CA THR A 87 -12.27 -6.46 3.21
C THR A 87 -13.68 -6.34 3.80
N PRO A 88 -14.63 -7.23 3.44
CA PRO A 88 -15.95 -7.27 4.07
C PRO A 88 -15.91 -7.83 5.50
N HIS A 89 -14.79 -8.43 5.88
CA HIS A 89 -14.64 -9.05 7.19
C HIS A 89 -14.14 -8.04 8.20
N ARG A 90 -14.77 -7.99 9.38
CA ARG A 90 -14.23 -7.24 10.51
C ARG A 90 -12.89 -7.86 10.91
N THR A 91 -11.80 -7.15 10.64
CA THR A 91 -10.45 -7.51 11.07
C THR A 91 -10.01 -6.59 12.21
N GLY A 92 -9.08 -7.06 13.03
CA GLY A 92 -8.41 -6.25 14.06
C GLY A 92 -6.98 -5.89 13.69
N PHE A 93 -6.63 -5.98 12.41
CA PHE A 93 -5.30 -5.64 11.93
C PHE A 93 -5.28 -4.17 11.51
N HIS A 94 -4.24 -3.46 11.91
CA HIS A 94 -3.98 -2.09 11.54
C HIS A 94 -2.61 -2.03 10.86
N PHE A 95 -2.42 -1.03 10.01
CA PHE A 95 -1.09 -0.71 9.51
C PHE A 95 -0.20 -0.27 10.68
N SER A 96 1.09 -0.58 10.58
CA SER A 96 2.08 -0.16 11.57
C SER A 96 3.39 0.16 10.86
N SER A 97 4.26 0.90 11.55
CA SER A 97 5.57 1.29 11.05
C SER A 97 6.53 0.11 10.80
N ALA A 98 6.14 -1.13 11.17
CA ALA A 98 6.89 -2.34 10.82
C ALA A 98 6.89 -2.64 9.31
N MET A 99 5.93 -2.11 8.56
CA MET A 99 5.94 -2.11 7.10
C MET A 99 5.62 -0.73 6.56
N SER A 100 6.47 -0.22 5.68
CA SER A 100 6.30 1.08 5.03
C SER A 100 6.54 0.98 3.52
N LEU A 101 5.96 1.91 2.78
CA LEU A 101 6.28 2.13 1.37
C LEU A 101 7.38 3.18 1.28
N PHE A 102 8.49 2.84 0.62
CA PHE A 102 9.60 3.75 0.40
C PHE A 102 9.49 4.36 -1.00
N VAL A 103 9.62 5.69 -1.09
CA VAL A 103 9.51 6.44 -2.34
C VAL A 103 10.77 7.27 -2.53
N ASP A 104 11.46 7.01 -3.63
CA ASP A 104 12.51 7.89 -4.15
C ASP A 104 11.84 9.05 -4.89
N CYS A 105 12.00 10.25 -4.35
CA CYS A 105 11.49 11.49 -4.92
C CYS A 105 12.53 12.11 -5.87
N ASP A 106 12.07 12.91 -6.83
CA ASP A 106 12.94 13.57 -7.82
C ASP A 106 13.56 14.88 -7.28
N SER A 107 13.02 15.43 -6.20
CA SER A 107 13.53 16.64 -5.55
C SER A 107 13.20 16.71 -4.05
N ALA A 108 13.92 17.57 -3.31
CA ALA A 108 13.60 17.86 -1.91
C ALA A 108 12.20 18.50 -1.75
N GLN A 109 11.77 19.31 -2.72
CA GLN A 109 10.43 19.92 -2.70
C GLN A 109 9.33 18.87 -2.85
N ASP A 110 9.56 17.81 -3.62
CA ASP A 110 8.61 16.71 -3.73
C ASP A 110 8.46 15.98 -2.40
N VAL A 111 9.58 15.72 -1.69
CA VAL A 111 9.53 15.14 -0.33
C VAL A 111 8.64 15.98 0.58
N ASP A 112 8.86 17.30 0.61
CA ASP A 112 8.09 18.21 1.47
C ASP A 112 6.60 18.23 1.12
N THR A 113 6.29 18.31 -0.17
CA THR A 113 4.92 18.43 -0.68
C THR A 113 4.13 17.15 -0.44
N ILE A 114 4.74 16.01 -0.77
CA ILE A 114 4.13 14.68 -0.60
C ILE A 114 3.99 14.37 0.89
N ALA A 115 5.00 14.67 1.72
CA ALA A 115 4.93 14.46 3.18
C ALA A 115 3.80 15.27 3.80
N ALA A 116 3.67 16.55 3.44
CA ALA A 116 2.60 17.41 3.94
C ALA A 116 1.21 16.88 3.55
N ALA A 117 1.02 16.50 2.28
CA ALA A 117 -0.26 15.99 1.81
C ALA A 117 -0.63 14.63 2.43
N LEU A 118 0.33 13.72 2.56
CA LEU A 118 0.09 12.42 3.18
C LEU A 118 -0.11 12.50 4.69
N SER A 119 0.48 13.49 5.38
CA SER A 119 0.31 13.64 6.83
C SER A 119 -0.90 14.49 7.23
N GLU A 120 -1.63 15.08 6.27
CA GLU A 120 -2.85 15.84 6.56
C GLU A 120 -3.95 14.92 7.13
N GLY A 121 -4.19 15.01 8.44
CA GLY A 121 -5.09 14.09 9.16
C GLY A 121 -4.46 12.76 9.56
N GLY A 122 -3.15 12.61 9.35
CA GLY A 122 -2.32 11.48 9.78
C GLY A 122 -1.32 11.88 10.87
N GLU A 123 -0.12 11.31 10.81
CA GLU A 123 0.96 11.54 11.77
C GLU A 123 2.31 11.75 11.06
N THR A 124 3.07 12.74 11.52
CA THR A 124 4.47 12.92 11.12
C THR A 124 5.37 12.17 12.12
N LEU A 125 5.99 11.08 11.69
CA LEU A 125 6.87 10.24 12.52
C LEU A 125 8.31 10.75 12.52
N MET A 126 8.79 11.16 11.34
CA MET A 126 10.03 11.91 11.16
C MET A 126 9.74 13.10 10.24
N PRO A 127 9.90 14.35 10.72
CA PRO A 127 9.60 15.53 9.92
C PRO A 127 10.52 15.61 8.70
N ALA A 128 10.03 16.27 7.66
CA ALA A 128 10.80 16.51 6.44
C ALA A 128 12.03 17.38 6.76
N ASP A 129 13.21 16.77 6.73
CA ASP A 129 14.48 17.42 7.05
C ASP A 129 15.66 16.76 6.35
N THR A 130 16.85 17.33 6.49
CA THR A 130 18.11 16.70 6.14
C THR A 130 18.54 15.74 7.25
N TYR A 131 18.92 14.52 6.86
CA TYR A 131 19.45 13.51 7.77
C TYR A 131 20.80 13.00 7.24
N ASP A 132 21.59 12.33 8.09
CA ASP A 132 22.93 11.86 7.68
C ASP A 132 22.88 10.97 6.42
N PHE A 133 21.80 10.22 6.26
CA PHE A 133 21.59 9.27 5.17
C PHE A 133 20.87 9.85 3.93
N ALA A 134 20.34 11.08 3.97
CA ALA A 134 19.59 11.66 2.85
C ALA A 134 19.60 13.20 2.87
N GLU A 135 19.66 13.82 1.69
CA GLU A 135 19.58 15.28 1.57
C GLU A 135 18.24 15.85 2.04
N ARG A 136 17.15 15.14 1.74
CA ARG A 136 15.80 15.42 2.27
C ARG A 136 15.08 14.10 2.52
N PHE A 137 14.54 13.92 3.71
CA PHE A 137 13.78 12.72 4.07
C PHE A 137 12.62 13.04 4.99
N ALA A 138 11.52 12.29 4.85
CA ALA A 138 10.38 12.34 5.75
C ALA A 138 9.83 10.92 5.98
N TRP A 139 9.26 10.69 7.17
CA TRP A 139 8.47 9.51 7.46
C TRP A 139 7.13 9.93 8.04
N VAL A 140 6.04 9.56 7.35
CA VAL A 140 4.67 9.88 7.76
C VAL A 140 3.81 8.62 7.82
N ALA A 141 2.81 8.60 8.69
CA ALA A 141 1.66 7.72 8.60
C ALA A 141 0.48 8.53 8.06
N ASP A 142 -0.16 8.04 7.01
CA ASP A 142 -1.30 8.74 6.40
C ASP A 142 -2.59 8.61 7.26
N PRO A 143 -3.69 9.29 6.90
CA PRO A 143 -4.95 9.23 7.67
C PRO A 143 -5.56 7.83 7.78
N PHE A 144 -5.10 6.90 6.94
CA PHE A 144 -5.52 5.50 6.93
C PHE A 144 -4.53 4.59 7.70
N GLY A 145 -3.43 5.15 8.20
CA GLY A 145 -2.37 4.49 8.96
C GLY A 145 -1.24 3.89 8.11
N VAL A 146 -1.29 3.99 6.78
CA VAL A 146 -0.23 3.45 5.93
C VAL A 146 1.02 4.31 6.09
N ASN A 147 2.16 3.64 6.28
CA ASN A 147 3.43 4.31 6.56
C ASN A 147 4.20 4.55 5.25
N TRP A 148 4.67 5.77 5.07
CA TRP A 148 5.40 6.25 3.88
C TRP A 148 6.73 6.85 4.29
N GLN A 149 7.81 6.36 3.69
CA GLN A 149 9.15 6.95 3.78
C GLN A 149 9.47 7.60 2.44
N LEU A 150 9.75 8.90 2.47
CA LEU A 150 9.98 9.73 1.29
C LEU A 150 11.41 10.23 1.33
N SER A 151 12.16 10.03 0.26
CA SER A 151 13.59 10.30 0.25
C SER A 151 14.04 10.99 -1.03
N TYR A 152 14.91 11.98 -0.88
CA TYR A 152 15.66 12.58 -1.98
C TYR A 152 17.15 12.64 -1.61
N GLY A 153 18.01 12.32 -2.58
CA GLY A 153 19.46 12.31 -2.39
C GLY A 153 19.91 11.27 -1.35
N ALA A 154 19.30 10.08 -1.35
CA ALA A 154 19.69 8.99 -0.47
C ALA A 154 21.14 8.59 -0.73
N ARG A 155 21.94 8.51 0.35
CA ARG A 155 23.35 8.13 0.30
C ARG A 155 23.44 6.64 0.64
N THR A 156 23.59 5.81 -0.37
CA THR A 156 23.83 4.35 -0.23
C THR A 156 25.29 4.04 0.03
#